data_AF-A0A093YP63-F1
#
_entry.id   AF-A0A093YP63-F1
#
_cell.length_a   1.000
_cell.length_b   1.000
_cell.length_c   1.000
_cell.angle_alpha   90.00
_cell.angle_beta   90.00
_cell.angle_gamma   90.00
#
_symmetry.space_group_name_H-M   'P 1'
#
loop_
_entity.id
_entity.type
_entity.pdbx_description
1 polymer ?
#
loop_
_entity_poly.entity_id
_entity_poly.type
_entity_poly.pdbx_seq_one_letter_code
_entity_poly.pdbx_strand_id
1 'polypeptide(L)'
;MNPTTGATENGLRTCSCVNNCQCSTEAARLRGSSFTSSHNQPSNFGLPTLSVRSDTEDNDQSQTFRREPHEKYADILFTFSRRQSAQTLFSGENYQVLSDFLGTSSDQAWLDDSLSNGGIPDDDSSSFVVLHDLKISRSQRQRIHDCTSFSKFQDTWDELQGNRVLFLRGYPSREWLCRLGAKLDLDYDFLNRHFSNPDHRNLAENYCYPPLPLTCSNTIQLTITSVGVWDNYQSGIGLADARKSFEKEMKAYTMDMNRGRGLKTCDSVVRDFYLHDLKHFSIEQTLTINLIPRDGFWTIAIWTDSGEPLNKSKRGPWLEIEKVHSSTCRILPLPLHHHNHHVKTLRSTRARDRSTNGLRMPSIGSDPNSLRVPSIGKDPNGSKHPHEDIPPTLPTALAQTLSFLPYEIYNSTDHTIARKIPFYALHNIFRLVAASEHQFLNLMEQKIQDVGRSDHGEDHRDSISEIFAMKKVVDTHKTRLRESLEVTEARGGPVWRDLATSATPAAETSDPPSTQDL
;
A
#
# COMPACT_ATOMS: atom_id res chain seq x y z
N MET A 1 61.71 35.78 -40.10
CA MET A 1 60.99 37.02 -39.73
C MET A 1 59.84 36.62 -38.82
N ASN A 2 59.94 36.91 -37.52
CA ASN A 2 58.79 37.11 -36.62
C ASN A 2 58.24 38.55 -36.88
N PRO A 3 57.01 38.97 -36.44
CA PRO A 3 56.42 38.60 -35.14
C PRO A 3 54.86 38.59 -34.98
N THR A 4 54.42 37.95 -33.88
CA THR A 4 53.36 38.25 -32.87
C THR A 4 51.98 38.93 -33.14
N THR A 5 50.97 38.37 -32.41
CA THR A 5 49.93 38.97 -31.52
C THR A 5 48.56 39.51 -32.02
N GLY A 6 47.50 39.15 -31.28
CA GLY A 6 46.20 39.87 -31.12
C GLY A 6 44.96 38.93 -31.20
N ALA A 7 44.40 38.40 -30.11
CA ALA A 7 43.39 38.98 -29.20
C ALA A 7 42.01 39.28 -29.86
N THR A 8 41.01 38.40 -29.66
CA THR A 8 39.75 38.57 -28.88
C THR A 8 38.65 39.46 -29.49
N GLU A 9 37.50 38.87 -29.82
CA GLU A 9 36.14 39.33 -29.48
C GLU A 9 35.09 38.42 -30.14
N ASN A 10 34.29 37.70 -29.34
CA ASN A 10 32.98 37.20 -29.77
C ASN A 10 32.07 37.15 -28.55
N GLY A 11 31.09 38.07 -28.54
CA GLY A 11 30.18 38.30 -27.43
C GLY A 11 29.15 37.19 -27.27
N LEU A 12 29.18 36.52 -26.12
CA LEU A 12 28.06 35.74 -25.59
C LEU A 12 27.14 36.67 -24.81
N ARG A 13 25.92 36.85 -25.32
CA ARG A 13 24.83 37.50 -24.59
C ARG A 13 24.34 36.55 -23.50
N THR A 14 24.67 36.84 -22.25
CA THR A 14 24.02 36.27 -21.07
C THR A 14 22.88 37.19 -20.62
N CYS A 15 21.64 36.70 -20.70
CA CYS A 15 20.50 37.34 -20.02
C CYS A 15 20.57 36.99 -18.52
N SER A 16 20.86 37.98 -17.67
CA SER A 16 20.66 37.88 -16.23
C SER A 16 19.28 38.42 -15.88
N CYS A 17 18.36 37.57 -15.44
CA CYS A 17 17.18 38.01 -14.70
C CYS A 17 17.51 37.97 -13.21
N VAL A 18 17.65 39.17 -12.64
CA VAL A 18 17.77 39.44 -11.20
C VAL A 18 16.37 39.30 -10.59
N ASN A 19 16.17 38.32 -9.71
CA ASN A 19 15.01 38.27 -8.82
C ASN A 19 15.45 38.58 -7.40
N ASN A 20 15.29 39.85 -7.02
CA ASN A 20 15.24 40.30 -5.64
C ASN A 20 13.79 40.19 -5.17
N CYS A 21 13.47 39.19 -4.35
CA CYS A 21 12.28 39.20 -3.51
C CYS A 21 12.71 39.01 -2.06
N GLN A 22 12.92 40.13 -1.37
CA GLN A 22 12.88 40.18 0.09
C GLN A 22 11.42 40.08 0.52
N CYS A 23 11.03 38.98 1.17
CA CYS A 23 9.80 38.92 1.96
C CYS A 23 10.14 39.27 3.41
N SER A 24 9.78 40.48 3.81
CA SER A 24 9.75 40.90 5.22
C SER A 24 8.47 40.37 5.88
N THR A 25 8.66 39.58 6.93
CA THR A 25 7.64 39.26 7.93
C THR A 25 7.26 40.51 8.71
N GLU A 26 5.99 40.92 8.64
CA GLU A 26 5.44 41.91 9.57
C GLU A 26 4.15 41.36 10.20
N ALA A 27 4.23 41.17 11.51
CA ALA A 27 3.13 40.75 12.36
C ALA A 27 2.35 41.99 12.81
N ALA A 28 1.05 42.04 12.53
CA ALA A 28 0.16 43.05 13.09
C ALA A 28 -1.03 42.40 13.81
N ARG A 29 -1.01 42.52 15.15
CA ARG A 29 -2.17 42.40 16.02
C ARG A 29 -3.11 43.57 15.75
N LEU A 30 -4.41 43.31 15.53
CA LEU A 30 -5.45 44.26 15.92
C LEU A 30 -6.68 43.53 16.48
N ARG A 31 -7.15 44.04 17.61
CA ARG A 31 -8.34 43.64 18.34
C ARG A 31 -9.59 44.26 17.70
N GLY A 32 -10.67 43.49 17.72
CA GLY A 32 -11.99 43.92 18.17
C GLY A 32 -12.75 44.94 17.32
N SER A 33 -13.78 44.46 16.62
CA SER A 33 -15.06 45.16 16.56
C SER A 33 -16.20 44.17 16.25
N SER A 34 -17.14 44.18 17.18
CA SER A 34 -18.46 43.55 17.12
C SER A 34 -19.32 44.11 15.98
N PHE A 35 -19.94 43.24 15.20
CA PHE A 35 -21.15 43.58 14.43
C PHE A 35 -22.16 42.45 14.49
N THR A 36 -23.40 42.87 14.71
CA THR A 36 -24.59 42.09 15.05
C THR A 36 -25.21 41.38 13.85
N SER A 37 -25.64 40.14 14.11
CA SER A 37 -26.79 39.42 13.56
C SER A 37 -27.63 40.11 12.46
N SER A 38 -27.69 39.47 11.29
CA SER A 38 -28.92 39.41 10.50
C SER A 38 -29.11 38.01 9.91
N HIS A 39 -30.32 37.49 10.07
CA HIS A 39 -30.85 36.28 9.46
C HIS A 39 -30.65 36.28 7.94
N ASN A 40 -30.18 35.16 7.39
CA ASN A 40 -30.46 34.80 6.00
C ASN A 40 -30.79 33.31 5.90
N GLN A 41 -31.95 33.05 5.31
CA GLN A 41 -32.48 31.72 4.98
C GLN A 41 -31.57 30.98 3.97
N PRO A 42 -31.58 29.64 3.97
CA PRO A 42 -30.88 28.87 2.94
C PRO A 42 -31.68 28.89 1.63
N SER A 43 -31.06 29.43 0.58
CA SER A 43 -31.52 29.29 -0.79
C SER A 43 -31.29 27.85 -1.28
N ASN A 44 -32.40 27.18 -1.60
CA ASN A 44 -32.43 25.92 -2.34
C ASN A 44 -31.81 26.13 -3.74
N PHE A 45 -30.62 25.59 -3.97
CA PHE A 45 -30.09 25.38 -5.32
C PHE A 45 -30.64 24.06 -5.86
N GLY A 46 -31.74 24.15 -6.61
CA GLY A 46 -32.24 23.06 -7.43
C GLY A 46 -31.30 22.80 -8.61
N LEU A 47 -30.88 21.54 -8.76
CA LEU A 47 -30.25 21.05 -9.98
C LEU A 47 -31.26 21.09 -11.15
N PRO A 48 -30.84 21.33 -12.40
CA PRO A 48 -31.74 21.35 -13.53
C PRO A 48 -32.20 19.93 -13.86
N THR A 49 -33.49 19.67 -13.68
CA THR A 49 -34.19 18.51 -14.26
C THR A 49 -34.31 18.74 -15.76
N LEU A 50 -33.53 17.99 -16.56
CA LEU A 50 -33.72 17.89 -18.00
C LEU A 50 -35.02 17.12 -18.28
N SER A 51 -36.10 17.85 -18.58
CA SER A 51 -37.34 17.26 -19.08
C SER A 51 -37.16 16.89 -20.56
N VAL A 52 -36.89 15.61 -20.82
CA VAL A 52 -36.96 15.06 -22.18
C VAL A 52 -38.44 14.86 -22.54
N ARG A 53 -38.88 15.54 -23.60
CA ARG A 53 -40.18 15.33 -24.22
C ARG A 53 -40.24 13.93 -24.82
N SER A 54 -41.16 13.13 -24.31
CA SER A 54 -41.62 11.87 -24.88
C SER A 54 -42.60 12.16 -26.02
N ASP A 55 -42.27 11.76 -27.24
CA ASP A 55 -43.24 11.51 -28.33
C ASP A 55 -42.53 10.70 -29.42
N THR A 56 -42.52 9.37 -29.28
CA THR A 56 -42.63 8.38 -30.38
C THR A 56 -42.61 6.99 -29.75
N GLU A 57 -43.81 6.40 -29.67
CA GLU A 57 -44.00 4.98 -29.39
C GLU A 57 -43.56 4.18 -30.62
N ASP A 58 -42.28 3.81 -30.68
CA ASP A 58 -41.82 2.71 -31.52
C ASP A 58 -41.54 1.49 -30.65
N ASN A 59 -42.33 0.46 -30.94
CA ASN A 59 -42.44 -0.81 -30.25
C ASN A 59 -41.25 -1.72 -30.60
N ASP A 60 -40.05 -1.35 -30.14
CA ASP A 60 -38.86 -2.19 -30.24
C ASP A 60 -38.68 -2.98 -28.94
N GLN A 61 -39.07 -4.26 -28.98
CA GLN A 61 -38.82 -5.24 -27.90
C GLN A 61 -37.35 -5.67 -27.89
N SER A 62 -36.43 -4.70 -27.87
CA SER A 62 -35.05 -4.95 -27.50
C SER A 62 -35.05 -5.30 -26.00
N GLN A 63 -34.93 -6.59 -25.70
CA GLN A 63 -34.61 -7.08 -24.36
C GLN A 63 -33.36 -6.33 -23.88
N THR A 64 -33.58 -5.28 -23.10
CA THR A 64 -32.52 -4.56 -22.42
C THR A 64 -31.98 -5.55 -21.38
N PHE A 65 -30.95 -6.31 -21.78
CA PHE A 65 -30.18 -7.14 -20.88
C PHE A 65 -29.82 -6.28 -19.67
N ARG A 66 -30.45 -6.60 -18.54
CA ARG A 66 -30.31 -5.83 -17.30
C ARG A 66 -28.88 -6.02 -16.83
N ARG A 67 -27.99 -5.09 -17.21
CA ARG A 67 -26.59 -5.11 -16.79
C ARG A 67 -26.48 -5.18 -15.28
N GLU A 68 -25.55 -6.01 -14.82
CA GLU A 68 -25.28 -6.20 -13.41
C GLU A 68 -24.66 -4.91 -12.81
N PRO A 69 -24.86 -4.62 -11.51
CA PRO A 69 -24.36 -3.38 -10.89
C PRO A 69 -22.84 -3.16 -11.06
N HIS A 70 -22.05 -4.24 -11.02
CA HIS A 70 -20.60 -4.19 -11.15
C HIS A 70 -20.12 -3.91 -12.58
N GLU A 71 -20.91 -4.30 -13.60
CA GLU A 71 -20.65 -3.92 -14.99
C GLU A 71 -20.90 -2.44 -15.20
N LYS A 72 -21.99 -1.92 -14.63
CA LYS A 72 -22.31 -0.47 -14.66
C LYS A 72 -21.21 0.36 -14.01
N TYR A 73 -20.63 -0.11 -12.90
CA TYR A 73 -19.50 0.55 -12.25
C TYR A 73 -18.30 0.66 -13.21
N ALA A 74 -17.89 -0.43 -13.86
CA ALA A 74 -16.83 -0.39 -14.86
C ALA A 74 -17.17 0.51 -16.07
N ASP A 75 -18.41 0.44 -16.57
CA ASP A 75 -18.89 1.23 -17.72
C ASP A 75 -18.86 2.74 -17.45
N ILE A 76 -19.20 3.16 -16.22
CA ILE A 76 -19.15 4.56 -15.80
C ILE A 76 -17.70 5.07 -15.89
N LEU A 77 -16.73 4.33 -15.35
CA LEU A 77 -15.33 4.71 -15.42
C LEU A 77 -14.84 4.74 -16.87
N PHE A 78 -15.20 3.73 -17.68
CA PHE A 78 -14.84 3.67 -19.09
C PHE A 78 -15.35 4.87 -19.88
N THR A 79 -16.60 5.26 -19.63
CA THR A 79 -17.18 6.44 -20.27
C THR A 79 -16.48 7.72 -19.82
N PHE A 80 -16.16 7.82 -18.52
CA PHE A 80 -15.45 8.97 -17.97
C PHE A 80 -14.01 9.07 -18.51
N SER A 81 -13.27 7.97 -18.59
CA SER A 81 -11.84 7.96 -18.96
C SER A 81 -11.60 8.45 -20.39
N ARG A 82 -12.59 8.28 -21.27
CA ARG A 82 -12.54 8.74 -22.67
C ARG A 82 -12.81 10.23 -22.85
N ARG A 83 -13.13 10.97 -21.77
CA ARG A 83 -13.29 12.42 -21.84
C ARG A 83 -11.93 13.08 -22.01
N GLN A 84 -11.71 13.65 -23.20
CA GLN A 84 -10.46 14.29 -23.57
C GLN A 84 -10.29 15.65 -22.90
N SER A 85 -9.05 15.96 -22.53
CA SER A 85 -8.66 17.26 -21.95
C SER A 85 -8.95 18.46 -22.88
N ALA A 86 -8.98 18.24 -24.20
CA ALA A 86 -9.33 19.29 -25.17
C ALA A 86 -10.81 19.73 -25.12
N GLN A 87 -11.69 18.94 -24.50
CA GLN A 87 -13.15 19.15 -24.56
C GLN A 87 -13.78 19.47 -23.19
N THR A 88 -13.05 19.26 -22.10
CA THR A 88 -13.56 19.45 -20.73
C THR A 88 -12.43 19.82 -19.76
N LEU A 89 -12.76 20.63 -18.76
CA LEU A 89 -11.87 20.90 -17.62
C LEU A 89 -11.67 19.67 -16.73
N PHE A 90 -12.59 18.71 -16.79
CA PHE A 90 -12.57 17.46 -16.03
C PHE A 90 -12.25 16.30 -16.97
N SER A 91 -10.99 16.22 -17.39
CA SER A 91 -10.47 15.08 -18.17
C SER A 91 -10.55 13.80 -17.34
N GLY A 92 -10.83 12.68 -18.01
CA GLY A 92 -10.77 11.35 -17.39
C GLY A 92 -9.53 10.55 -17.77
N GLU A 93 -8.63 11.13 -18.59
CA GLU A 93 -7.45 10.44 -19.15
C GLU A 93 -6.57 9.79 -18.07
N ASN A 94 -6.55 10.36 -16.87
CA ASN A 94 -5.80 9.82 -15.74
C ASN A 94 -6.35 8.49 -15.17
N TYR A 95 -7.56 8.08 -15.57
CA TYR A 95 -8.18 6.81 -15.20
C TYR A 95 -8.06 5.76 -16.31
N GLN A 96 -7.40 6.06 -17.43
CA GLN A 96 -7.38 5.17 -18.60
C GLN A 96 -6.83 3.78 -18.25
N VAL A 97 -5.72 3.70 -17.50
CA VAL A 97 -5.12 2.42 -17.08
C VAL A 97 -6.07 1.59 -16.23
N LEU A 98 -6.74 2.22 -15.25
CA LEU A 98 -7.72 1.54 -14.41
C LEU A 98 -8.96 1.13 -15.21
N SER A 99 -9.46 2.01 -16.09
CA SER A 99 -10.58 1.74 -16.98
C SER A 99 -10.30 0.54 -17.88
N ASP A 100 -9.13 0.51 -18.52
CA ASP A 100 -8.74 -0.59 -19.39
C ASP A 100 -8.68 -1.90 -18.60
N PHE A 101 -8.09 -1.88 -17.40
CA PHE A 101 -8.08 -3.03 -16.49
C PHE A 101 -9.50 -3.51 -16.15
N LEU A 102 -10.39 -2.62 -15.71
CA LEU A 102 -11.78 -2.97 -15.38
C LEU A 102 -12.62 -3.34 -16.61
N GLY A 103 -12.20 -2.94 -17.81
CA GLY A 103 -12.84 -3.22 -19.09
C GLY A 103 -12.37 -4.52 -19.77
N THR A 104 -11.24 -5.10 -19.38
CA THR A 104 -10.73 -6.35 -19.97
C THR A 104 -11.77 -7.49 -19.85
N SER A 105 -12.16 -8.08 -20.97
CA SER A 105 -13.08 -9.23 -20.98
C SER A 105 -12.46 -10.40 -20.20
N SER A 106 -13.25 -11.01 -19.30
CA SER A 106 -12.78 -12.12 -18.45
C SER A 106 -12.13 -13.23 -19.28
N ASP A 107 -12.63 -13.50 -20.49
CA ASP A 107 -12.16 -14.59 -21.36
C ASP A 107 -10.69 -14.45 -21.83
N GLN A 108 -10.13 -13.24 -21.87
CA GLN A 108 -8.75 -13.03 -22.37
C GLN A 108 -7.67 -13.34 -21.32
N ALA A 109 -7.98 -13.20 -20.02
CA ALA A 109 -7.00 -13.43 -18.96
C ALA A 109 -6.78 -14.92 -18.65
N TRP A 110 -7.81 -15.75 -18.83
CA TRP A 110 -7.73 -17.19 -18.53
C TRP A 110 -7.04 -18.00 -19.64
N LEU A 111 -7.15 -17.59 -20.90
CA LEU A 111 -6.62 -18.34 -22.04
C LEU A 111 -5.09 -18.33 -22.12
N ASP A 112 -4.41 -17.29 -21.61
CA ASP A 112 -2.94 -17.20 -21.64
C ASP A 112 -2.29 -18.06 -20.53
N ASP A 113 -2.95 -18.22 -19.38
CA ASP A 113 -2.43 -19.00 -18.24
C ASP A 113 -2.67 -20.51 -18.41
N SER A 114 -3.83 -20.88 -18.97
CA SER A 114 -4.24 -22.29 -19.18
C SER A 114 -3.36 -23.07 -20.16
N LEU A 115 -2.69 -22.39 -21.08
CA LEU A 115 -1.83 -23.02 -22.09
C LEU A 115 -0.41 -23.31 -21.57
N SER A 116 -0.04 -22.79 -20.40
CA SER A 116 1.35 -22.87 -19.90
C SER A 116 1.57 -23.90 -18.78
N ASN A 117 0.52 -24.40 -18.11
CA ASN A 117 0.64 -25.49 -17.13
C ASN A 117 -0.69 -26.25 -16.99
N GLY A 118 -0.75 -27.49 -17.47
CA GLY A 118 -1.92 -28.39 -17.40
C GLY A 118 -2.24 -28.91 -15.99
N GLY A 119 -2.04 -28.10 -14.95
CA GLY A 119 -2.48 -28.39 -13.59
C GLY A 119 -3.91 -27.91 -13.38
N ILE A 120 -4.77 -28.79 -12.86
CA ILE A 120 -6.07 -28.44 -12.29
C ILE A 120 -5.89 -27.19 -11.40
N PRO A 121 -6.75 -26.16 -11.48
CA PRO A 121 -6.61 -24.97 -10.65
C PRO A 121 -6.67 -25.43 -9.19
N ASP A 122 -5.51 -25.37 -8.54
CA ASP A 122 -5.39 -25.50 -7.10
C ASP A 122 -6.40 -24.52 -6.50
N ASP A 123 -7.22 -25.03 -5.58
CA ASP A 123 -8.19 -24.28 -4.79
C ASP A 123 -7.46 -23.07 -4.17
N ASP A 124 -7.51 -21.92 -4.84
CA ASP A 124 -6.75 -20.72 -4.49
C ASP A 124 -7.36 -20.12 -3.23
N SER A 125 -6.99 -20.74 -2.10
CA SER A 125 -7.46 -20.46 -0.74
C SER A 125 -7.02 -19.10 -0.19
N SER A 126 -6.36 -18.28 -1.01
CA SER A 126 -5.81 -16.99 -0.63
C SER A 126 -6.93 -15.96 -0.49
N SER A 127 -7.12 -15.45 0.73
CA SER A 127 -8.18 -14.47 1.03
C SER A 127 -7.80 -13.07 0.56
N PHE A 128 -8.35 -12.62 -0.59
CA PHE A 128 -8.14 -11.25 -1.10
C PHE A 128 -8.69 -10.20 -0.14
N VAL A 129 -9.85 -10.50 0.46
CA VAL A 129 -10.54 -9.60 1.38
C VAL A 129 -10.47 -10.15 2.79
N VAL A 130 -10.05 -9.31 3.75
CA VAL A 130 -10.08 -9.64 5.19
C VAL A 130 -10.87 -8.56 5.92
N LEU A 131 -11.98 -8.96 6.55
CA LEU A 131 -12.90 -8.02 7.19
C LEU A 131 -12.76 -8.08 8.72
N HIS A 132 -12.70 -6.91 9.36
CA HIS A 132 -12.66 -6.75 10.80
C HIS A 132 -13.93 -6.13 11.34
N ASP A 133 -14.55 -6.81 12.31
CA ASP A 133 -15.63 -6.26 13.13
C ASP A 133 -15.04 -5.55 14.38
N LEU A 134 -15.34 -4.26 14.52
CA LEU A 134 -14.93 -3.46 15.68
C LEU A 134 -15.95 -3.50 16.83
N LYS A 135 -17.00 -4.32 16.74
CA LYS A 135 -17.96 -4.51 17.82
C LYS A 135 -17.30 -5.17 19.04
N ILE A 136 -17.65 -4.67 20.23
CA ILE A 136 -17.17 -5.21 21.51
C ILE A 136 -18.00 -6.46 21.83
N SER A 137 -17.63 -7.60 21.27
CA SER A 137 -18.15 -8.90 21.71
C SER A 137 -17.29 -9.46 22.85
N ARG A 138 -17.94 -9.93 23.93
CA ARG A 138 -17.29 -10.58 25.09
C ARG A 138 -16.53 -11.87 24.69
N SER A 139 -16.87 -12.47 23.55
CA SER A 139 -16.13 -13.58 22.93
C SER A 139 -15.23 -13.04 21.80
N GLN A 140 -13.92 -12.98 22.05
CA GLN A 140 -12.89 -12.52 21.10
C GLN A 140 -12.77 -13.35 19.80
N ARG A 141 -13.46 -14.50 19.68
CA ARG A 141 -13.09 -15.55 18.72
C ARG A 141 -13.40 -15.29 17.24
N GLN A 142 -14.23 -14.32 16.88
CA GLN A 142 -14.60 -14.07 15.48
C GLN A 142 -14.66 -12.56 15.19
N ARG A 143 -13.51 -11.90 15.19
CA ARG A 143 -13.40 -10.50 14.74
C ARG A 143 -12.86 -10.37 13.33
N ILE A 144 -12.21 -11.42 12.82
CA ILE A 144 -11.52 -11.43 11.53
C ILE A 144 -12.22 -12.44 10.65
N HIS A 145 -12.61 -12.02 9.44
CA HIS A 145 -13.31 -12.84 8.46
C HIS A 145 -12.52 -12.86 7.15
N ASP A 146 -11.94 -14.01 6.84
CA ASP A 146 -11.30 -14.28 5.56
C ASP A 146 -12.34 -14.56 4.48
N CYS A 147 -12.39 -13.74 3.44
CA CYS A 147 -13.29 -13.86 2.33
C CYS A 147 -12.52 -14.30 1.07
N THR A 148 -12.49 -15.62 0.83
CA THR A 148 -11.88 -16.24 -0.36
C THR A 148 -12.75 -16.11 -1.61
N SER A 149 -14.04 -15.80 -1.45
CA SER A 149 -14.97 -15.55 -2.56
C SER A 149 -15.86 -14.34 -2.29
N PHE A 150 -16.37 -13.73 -3.36
CA PHE A 150 -17.23 -12.56 -3.23
C PHE A 150 -18.56 -12.89 -2.52
N SER A 151 -19.12 -14.08 -2.74
CA SER A 151 -20.34 -14.53 -2.04
C SER A 151 -20.11 -14.57 -0.53
N LYS A 152 -19.01 -15.18 -0.07
CA LYS A 152 -18.65 -15.21 1.35
C LYS A 152 -18.45 -13.81 1.93
N PHE A 153 -17.83 -12.91 1.15
CA PHE A 153 -17.73 -11.50 1.51
C PHE A 153 -19.11 -10.86 1.67
N GLN A 154 -20.01 -11.06 0.73
CA GLN A 154 -21.34 -10.48 0.74
C GLN A 154 -22.15 -10.96 1.95
N ASP A 155 -22.18 -12.27 2.21
CA ASP A 155 -22.88 -12.86 3.35
C ASP A 155 -22.33 -12.26 4.66
N THR A 156 -21.01 -12.27 4.84
CA THR A 156 -20.35 -11.70 6.02
C THR A 156 -20.63 -10.19 6.14
N TRP A 157 -20.60 -9.46 5.02
CA TRP A 157 -20.82 -8.02 4.99
C TRP A 157 -22.24 -7.65 5.41
N ASP A 158 -23.23 -8.42 4.98
CA ASP A 158 -24.64 -8.19 5.28
C ASP A 158 -25.00 -8.64 6.71
N GLU A 159 -24.30 -9.64 7.27
CA GLU A 159 -24.46 -10.09 8.66
C GLU A 159 -23.90 -9.13 9.71
N LEU A 160 -22.73 -8.53 9.45
CA LEU A 160 -22.07 -7.65 10.41
C LEU A 160 -22.86 -6.34 10.59
N GLN A 161 -22.65 -5.63 11.70
CA GLN A 161 -23.27 -4.31 11.93
C GLN A 161 -22.29 -3.38 12.66
N GLY A 162 -22.29 -2.10 12.27
CA GLY A 162 -21.47 -1.07 12.90
C GLY A 162 -20.14 -0.80 12.17
N ASN A 163 -19.16 -0.28 12.92
CA ASN A 163 -17.88 0.18 12.36
C ASN A 163 -16.96 -0.97 12.02
N ARG A 164 -16.30 -0.90 10.85
CA ARG A 164 -15.51 -2.02 10.31
C ARG A 164 -14.22 -1.55 9.67
N VAL A 165 -13.30 -2.49 9.51
CA VAL A 165 -12.08 -2.30 8.71
C VAL A 165 -11.99 -3.41 7.66
N LEU A 166 -11.87 -3.03 6.41
CA LEU A 166 -11.79 -3.92 5.25
C LEU A 166 -10.37 -3.88 4.71
N PHE A 167 -9.66 -5.00 4.68
CA PHE A 167 -8.38 -5.12 3.97
C PHE A 167 -8.60 -5.73 2.59
N LEU A 168 -8.00 -5.12 1.57
CA LEU A 168 -7.76 -5.69 0.25
C LEU A 168 -6.26 -5.99 0.14
N ARG A 169 -5.90 -7.19 -0.31
CA ARG A 169 -4.53 -7.69 -0.22
C ARG A 169 -3.92 -7.95 -1.60
N GLY A 170 -2.72 -7.44 -1.83
CA GLY A 170 -1.94 -7.69 -3.04
C GLY A 170 -2.65 -7.25 -4.32
N TYR A 171 -2.34 -7.96 -5.40
CA TYR A 171 -2.85 -7.70 -6.73
C TYR A 171 -4.32 -8.12 -6.85
N PRO A 172 -5.18 -7.28 -7.43
CA PRO A 172 -6.61 -7.54 -7.51
C PRO A 172 -6.98 -8.41 -8.72
N SER A 173 -8.09 -9.13 -8.64
CA SER A 173 -8.81 -9.50 -9.86
C SER A 173 -9.76 -8.39 -10.29
N ARG A 174 -10.05 -8.32 -11.59
CA ARG A 174 -11.09 -7.45 -12.15
C ARG A 174 -12.43 -7.67 -11.45
N GLU A 175 -12.82 -8.93 -11.28
CA GLU A 175 -14.09 -9.30 -10.66
C GLU A 175 -14.21 -8.76 -9.23
N TRP A 176 -13.16 -8.92 -8.42
CA TRP A 176 -13.14 -8.39 -7.06
C TRP A 176 -13.29 -6.87 -7.05
N LEU A 177 -12.52 -6.13 -7.86
CA LEU A 177 -12.61 -4.67 -7.86
C LEU A 177 -13.95 -4.13 -8.37
N CYS A 178 -14.49 -4.67 -9.46
CA CYS A 178 -15.78 -4.20 -9.98
C CYS A 178 -16.90 -4.45 -8.97
N ARG A 179 -16.94 -5.66 -8.37
CA ARG A 179 -18.00 -6.01 -7.42
C ARG A 179 -17.87 -5.26 -6.10
N LEU A 180 -16.66 -5.11 -5.55
CA LEU A 180 -16.42 -4.29 -4.35
C LEU A 180 -16.71 -2.82 -4.62
N GLY A 181 -16.26 -2.30 -5.76
CA GLY A 181 -16.53 -0.94 -6.21
C GLY A 181 -18.02 -0.64 -6.23
N ALA A 182 -18.81 -1.51 -6.86
CA ALA A 182 -20.27 -1.35 -6.90
C ALA A 182 -20.96 -1.55 -5.53
N LYS A 183 -20.53 -2.53 -4.72
CA LYS A 183 -21.16 -2.83 -3.42
C LYS A 183 -20.86 -1.75 -2.37
N LEU A 184 -19.63 -1.24 -2.36
CA LEU A 184 -19.14 -0.30 -1.35
C LEU A 184 -19.11 1.15 -1.84
N ASP A 185 -19.46 1.39 -3.10
CA ASP A 185 -19.31 2.69 -3.78
C ASP A 185 -17.89 3.23 -3.61
N LEU A 186 -16.90 2.40 -3.93
CA LEU A 186 -15.49 2.79 -3.77
C LEU A 186 -15.17 3.92 -4.76
N ASP A 187 -14.49 4.96 -4.26
CA ASP A 187 -14.00 6.04 -5.09
C ASP A 187 -13.04 5.49 -6.16
N TYR A 188 -13.26 5.85 -7.43
CA TYR A 188 -12.30 5.52 -8.49
C TYR A 188 -10.92 6.09 -8.20
N ASP A 189 -10.84 7.23 -7.51
CA ASP A 189 -9.58 7.83 -7.08
C ASP A 189 -8.84 6.97 -6.06
N PHE A 190 -9.55 6.34 -5.10
CA PHE A 190 -8.96 5.35 -4.19
C PHE A 190 -8.37 4.18 -4.98
N LEU A 191 -9.13 3.63 -5.93
CA LEU A 191 -8.67 2.55 -6.78
C LEU A 191 -7.48 2.96 -7.64
N ASN A 192 -7.56 4.12 -8.28
CA ASN A 192 -6.55 4.61 -9.21
C ASN A 192 -5.24 4.92 -8.52
N ARG A 193 -5.27 5.50 -7.31
CA ARG A 193 -4.06 5.78 -6.52
C ARG A 193 -3.32 4.53 -6.11
N HIS A 194 -4.05 3.48 -5.74
CA HIS A 194 -3.42 2.22 -5.37
C HIS A 194 -2.98 1.45 -6.61
N PHE A 195 -3.83 1.32 -7.63
CA PHE A 195 -3.54 0.52 -8.81
C PHE A 195 -2.41 1.12 -9.65
N SER A 196 -2.46 2.43 -9.92
CA SER A 196 -1.50 3.09 -10.81
C SER A 196 -0.08 3.11 -10.24
N ASN A 197 0.85 2.50 -10.96
CA ASN A 197 2.28 2.65 -10.70
C ASN A 197 2.73 4.09 -11.04
N PRO A 198 3.58 4.75 -10.24
CA PRO A 198 4.17 6.05 -10.57
C PRO A 198 4.83 6.10 -11.97
N ASP A 199 5.47 5.02 -12.43
CA ASP A 199 6.10 4.95 -13.77
C ASP A 199 5.09 4.99 -14.93
N HIS A 200 3.83 4.67 -14.64
CA HIS A 200 2.73 4.65 -15.61
C HIS A 200 2.02 5.97 -15.78
N ARG A 201 2.24 6.87 -14.82
CA ARG A 201 1.92 8.25 -15.05
C ARG A 201 2.93 8.66 -16.11
N ASN A 202 2.47 8.80 -17.34
CA ASN A 202 3.25 9.37 -18.43
C ASN A 202 3.55 10.82 -18.00
N LEU A 203 4.50 10.98 -17.07
CA LEU A 203 4.83 12.20 -16.34
C LEU A 203 5.31 13.29 -17.30
N ALA A 204 5.67 12.89 -18.53
CA ALA A 204 5.94 13.80 -19.61
C ALA A 204 4.74 14.70 -19.95
N GLU A 205 3.50 14.23 -19.73
CA GLU A 205 2.28 14.93 -20.16
C GLU A 205 1.28 15.19 -19.03
N ASN A 206 1.28 14.38 -17.95
CA ASN A 206 0.34 14.53 -16.83
C ASN A 206 1.07 14.87 -15.51
N TYR A 207 1.36 16.16 -15.31
CA TYR A 207 1.99 16.73 -14.11
C TYR A 207 1.06 16.86 -12.89
N CYS A 208 -0.19 16.38 -12.98
CA CYS A 208 -1.20 16.49 -11.92
C CYS A 208 -1.02 15.46 -10.79
N TYR A 209 0.13 14.79 -10.72
CA TYR A 209 0.39 13.70 -9.80
C TYR A 209 1.70 13.89 -9.02
N PRO A 210 1.72 13.57 -7.71
CA PRO A 210 0.58 13.13 -6.90
C PRO A 210 -0.51 14.21 -6.78
N PRO A 211 -1.80 13.83 -6.63
CA PRO A 211 -2.86 14.80 -6.50
C PRO A 211 -2.63 15.64 -5.25
N LEU A 212 -2.92 16.95 -5.33
CA LEU A 212 -2.75 17.86 -4.20
C LEU A 212 -3.54 17.32 -2.99
N PRO A 213 -2.92 17.18 -1.80
CA PRO A 213 -3.59 16.67 -0.60
C PRO A 213 -4.95 17.35 -0.30
N LEU A 214 -5.08 18.62 -0.69
CA LEU A 214 -6.27 19.46 -0.54
C LEU A 214 -7.51 18.96 -1.28
N THR A 215 -7.36 18.22 -2.39
CA THR A 215 -8.51 17.73 -3.18
C THR A 215 -8.98 16.33 -2.77
N CYS A 216 -8.26 15.69 -1.85
CA CYS A 216 -8.33 14.26 -1.60
C CYS A 216 -8.84 13.98 -0.18
N SER A 217 -10.08 14.40 0.13
CA SER A 217 -10.47 14.58 1.54
C SER A 217 -10.52 13.30 2.39
N ASN A 218 -10.48 12.11 1.78
CA ASN A 218 -10.77 10.84 2.45
C ASN A 218 -9.70 9.74 2.25
N THR A 219 -8.68 9.97 1.42
CA THR A 219 -7.72 8.92 1.02
C THR A 219 -6.31 9.23 1.52
N ILE A 220 -5.74 8.31 2.30
CA ILE A 220 -4.37 8.36 2.83
C ILE A 220 -3.54 7.33 2.07
N GLN A 221 -2.36 7.71 1.57
CA GLN A 221 -1.42 6.78 0.97
C GLN A 221 -0.15 6.74 1.81
N LEU A 222 0.31 5.53 2.15
CA LEU A 222 1.50 5.29 2.96
C LEU A 222 2.39 4.30 2.23
N THR A 223 3.70 4.45 2.38
CA THR A 223 4.70 3.51 1.86
C THR A 223 5.32 2.76 3.04
N ILE A 224 5.50 1.45 2.87
CA ILE A 224 6.27 0.62 3.79
C ILE A 224 7.50 0.12 3.03
N THR A 225 8.65 0.37 3.63
CA THR A 225 9.94 -0.09 3.11
C THR A 225 10.43 -1.28 3.92
N SER A 226 10.55 -2.43 3.26
CA SER A 226 11.12 -3.63 3.88
C SER A 226 12.58 -3.76 3.49
N VAL A 227 13.47 -3.90 4.48
CA VAL A 227 14.89 -4.16 4.25
C VAL A 227 15.11 -5.65 4.08
N GLY A 228 15.79 -6.04 3.01
CA GLY A 228 16.24 -7.40 2.77
C GLY A 228 17.76 -7.53 2.91
N VAL A 229 18.17 -8.74 3.25
CA VAL A 229 19.57 -9.17 3.22
C VAL A 229 19.73 -10.34 2.28
N TRP A 230 20.86 -10.37 1.58
CA TRP A 230 21.30 -11.48 0.74
C TRP A 230 22.81 -11.63 0.91
N ASP A 231 23.36 -12.75 0.47
CA ASP A 231 24.81 -12.96 0.49
C ASP A 231 25.28 -13.24 -0.93
N ASN A 232 25.92 -12.25 -1.55
CA ASN A 232 26.40 -12.34 -2.92
C ASN A 232 27.94 -12.53 -3.03
N TYR A 233 28.62 -13.00 -1.97
CA TYR A 233 30.09 -13.18 -2.01
C TYR A 233 30.57 -14.14 -3.11
N GLN A 234 29.67 -14.97 -3.69
CA GLN A 234 30.04 -16.03 -4.64
C GLN A 234 29.90 -15.66 -6.12
N SER A 235 29.16 -14.61 -6.49
CA SER A 235 28.86 -14.37 -7.92
C SER A 235 29.91 -13.59 -8.69
N GLY A 236 30.83 -12.91 -8.00
CA GLY A 236 31.86 -12.08 -8.64
C GLY A 236 31.34 -10.87 -9.43
N ILE A 237 30.02 -10.58 -9.38
CA ILE A 237 29.43 -9.43 -10.07
C ILE A 237 29.74 -8.13 -9.33
N GLY A 238 30.10 -7.07 -10.07
CA GLY A 238 30.24 -5.74 -9.51
C GLY A 238 28.89 -5.15 -9.10
N LEU A 239 28.88 -4.28 -8.09
CA LEU A 239 27.65 -3.64 -7.60
C LEU A 239 26.92 -2.85 -8.70
N ALA A 240 27.66 -2.11 -9.53
CA ALA A 240 27.11 -1.34 -10.64
C ALA A 240 26.41 -2.24 -11.68
N ASP A 241 27.02 -3.38 -12.02
CA ASP A 241 26.44 -4.34 -12.97
C ASP A 241 25.21 -5.03 -12.39
N ALA A 242 25.24 -5.40 -11.10
CA ALA A 242 24.09 -5.96 -10.40
C ALA A 242 22.91 -4.97 -10.39
N ARG A 243 23.16 -3.70 -10.06
CA ARG A 243 22.14 -2.65 -10.09
C ARG A 243 21.52 -2.49 -11.48
N LYS A 244 22.35 -2.45 -12.53
CA LYS A 244 21.87 -2.34 -13.91
C LYS A 244 21.02 -3.54 -14.33
N SER A 245 21.41 -4.75 -13.91
CA SER A 245 20.63 -5.97 -14.15
C SER A 245 19.27 -5.92 -13.45
N PHE A 246 19.26 -5.62 -12.15
CA PHE A 246 18.02 -5.56 -11.37
C PHE A 246 17.11 -4.41 -11.78
N GLU A 247 17.65 -3.28 -12.25
CA GLU A 247 16.83 -2.20 -12.81
C GLU A 247 16.09 -2.67 -14.07
N LYS A 248 16.76 -3.44 -14.94
CA LYS A 248 16.12 -4.03 -16.13
C LYS A 248 15.03 -5.02 -15.75
N GLU A 249 15.28 -5.87 -14.76
CA GLU A 249 14.31 -6.83 -14.24
C GLU A 249 13.12 -6.13 -13.58
N MET A 250 13.36 -5.08 -12.80
CA MET A 250 12.29 -4.30 -12.18
C MET A 250 11.42 -3.61 -13.24
N LYS A 251 12.02 -3.07 -14.30
CA LYS A 251 11.27 -2.52 -15.45
C LYS A 251 10.40 -3.59 -16.12
N ALA A 252 10.93 -4.79 -16.33
CA ALA A 252 10.18 -5.90 -16.90
C ALA A 252 9.03 -6.35 -15.98
N TYR A 253 9.29 -6.49 -14.68
CA TYR A 253 8.29 -6.79 -13.66
C TYR A 253 7.17 -5.74 -13.65
N THR A 254 7.53 -4.46 -13.65
CA THR A 254 6.56 -3.36 -13.68
C THR A 254 5.72 -3.41 -14.95
N MET A 255 6.32 -3.62 -16.13
CA MET A 255 5.59 -3.79 -17.38
C MET A 255 4.62 -4.97 -17.38
N ASP A 256 5.02 -6.11 -16.80
CA ASP A 256 4.16 -7.28 -16.66
C ASP A 256 3.00 -6.99 -15.70
N MET A 257 3.29 -6.39 -14.55
CA MET A 257 2.28 -6.03 -13.55
C MET A 257 1.20 -5.13 -14.12
N ASN A 258 1.64 -4.11 -14.82
CA ASN A 258 0.83 -3.12 -15.50
C ASN A 258 -0.12 -3.71 -16.55
N ARG A 259 0.30 -4.81 -17.19
CA ARG A 259 -0.50 -5.55 -18.16
C ARG A 259 -1.31 -6.69 -17.52
N GLY A 260 -1.19 -6.88 -16.20
CA GLY A 260 -1.75 -8.04 -15.50
C GLY A 260 -1.16 -9.37 -15.93
N ARG A 261 0.04 -9.41 -16.52
CA ARG A 261 0.60 -10.61 -17.14
C ARG A 261 1.22 -11.55 -16.11
N GLY A 262 0.61 -12.72 -15.94
CA GLY A 262 1.10 -13.78 -15.04
C GLY A 262 1.05 -13.40 -13.57
N LEU A 263 0.15 -12.48 -13.21
CA LEU A 263 -0.18 -12.13 -11.83
C LEU A 263 -1.45 -12.84 -11.42
N LYS A 264 -1.45 -13.37 -10.20
CA LYS A 264 -2.64 -13.95 -9.57
C LYS A 264 -3.28 -12.97 -8.61
N THR A 265 -4.55 -13.22 -8.30
CA THR A 265 -5.21 -12.49 -7.21
C THR A 265 -4.44 -12.71 -5.92
N CYS A 266 -4.28 -11.68 -5.11
CA CYS A 266 -3.46 -11.68 -3.90
C CYS A 266 -1.95 -11.77 -4.12
N ASP A 267 -1.40 -11.75 -5.34
CA ASP A 267 0.06 -11.66 -5.48
C ASP A 267 0.58 -10.39 -4.83
N SER A 268 1.69 -10.48 -4.07
CA SER A 268 2.31 -9.28 -3.53
C SER A 268 2.86 -8.40 -4.65
N VAL A 269 2.61 -7.12 -4.53
CA VAL A 269 3.10 -6.09 -5.44
C VAL A 269 4.31 -5.40 -4.81
N VAL A 270 5.37 -5.21 -5.60
CA VAL A 270 6.53 -4.41 -5.21
C VAL A 270 6.60 -3.19 -6.12
N ARG A 271 6.62 -1.98 -5.54
CA ARG A 271 6.57 -0.73 -6.31
C ARG A 271 7.97 -0.28 -6.72
N ASP A 272 8.90 -0.39 -5.79
CA ASP A 272 10.30 -0.04 -6.00
C ASP A 272 11.22 -1.10 -5.40
N PHE A 273 12.40 -1.25 -6.00
CA PHE A 273 13.46 -2.14 -5.55
C PHE A 273 14.79 -1.37 -5.59
N TYR A 274 15.49 -1.34 -4.45
CA TYR A 274 16.78 -0.66 -4.33
C TYR A 274 17.85 -1.65 -3.88
N LEU A 275 18.90 -1.83 -4.69
CA LEU A 275 20.08 -2.57 -4.28
C LEU A 275 21.10 -1.59 -3.66
N HIS A 276 21.29 -1.68 -2.35
CA HIS A 276 22.19 -0.77 -1.60
C HIS A 276 23.63 -1.22 -1.72
N ASP A 277 23.89 -2.51 -1.51
CA ASP A 277 25.19 -3.15 -1.69
C ASP A 277 25.00 -4.64 -2.04
N LEU A 278 26.10 -5.40 -2.12
CA LEU A 278 26.07 -6.84 -2.39
C LEU A 278 25.54 -7.70 -1.22
N LYS A 279 24.97 -7.06 -0.18
CA LYS A 279 24.43 -7.71 1.01
C LYS A 279 23.04 -7.22 1.42
N HIS A 280 22.63 -6.02 1.01
CA HIS A 280 21.40 -5.37 1.45
C HIS A 280 20.65 -4.81 0.25
N PHE A 281 19.34 -4.99 0.29
CA PHE A 281 18.40 -4.36 -0.62
C PHE A 281 17.21 -3.82 0.17
N SER A 282 16.38 -3.00 -0.44
CA SER A 282 15.06 -2.69 0.09
C SER A 282 14.01 -2.78 -1.01
N ILE A 283 12.79 -3.08 -0.58
CA ILE A 283 11.60 -3.06 -1.41
C ILE A 283 10.57 -2.11 -0.82
N GLU A 284 9.78 -1.50 -1.68
CA GLU A 284 8.68 -0.63 -1.28
C GLU A 284 7.33 -1.22 -1.67
N GLN A 285 6.40 -1.11 -0.73
CA GLN A 285 5.02 -1.53 -0.88
C GLN A 285 4.12 -0.41 -0.37
N THR A 286 2.98 -0.24 -1.01
CA THR A 286 2.04 0.84 -0.75
C THR A 286 0.83 0.34 0.03
N LEU A 287 0.29 1.22 0.87
CA LEU A 287 -1.01 1.09 1.49
C LEU A 287 -1.83 2.31 1.11
N THR A 288 -3.01 2.08 0.55
CA THR A 288 -3.98 3.14 0.31
C THR A 288 -5.17 2.90 1.23
N ILE A 289 -5.56 3.94 1.96
CA ILE A 289 -6.58 3.89 3.00
C ILE A 289 -7.67 4.88 2.62
N ASN A 290 -8.92 4.45 2.61
CA ASN A 290 -10.07 5.30 2.36
C ASN A 290 -11.12 5.15 3.45
N LEU A 291 -11.68 6.27 3.89
CA LEU A 291 -12.80 6.30 4.83
C LEU A 291 -14.12 6.40 4.07
N ILE A 292 -14.97 5.41 4.29
CA ILE A 292 -16.31 5.30 3.69
C ILE A 292 -17.32 5.61 4.79
N PRO A 293 -17.82 6.86 4.90
CA PRO A 293 -18.90 7.18 5.82
C PRO A 293 -20.20 6.49 5.41
N ARG A 294 -20.99 6.05 6.39
CA ARG A 294 -22.32 5.47 6.22
C ARG A 294 -23.26 6.01 7.30
N ASP A 295 -24.55 5.77 7.15
CA ASP A 295 -25.56 6.26 8.09
C ASP A 295 -25.37 5.66 9.49
N GLY A 296 -24.72 6.41 10.38
CA GLY A 296 -24.47 6.02 11.77
C GLY A 296 -23.26 5.10 11.98
N PHE A 297 -22.54 4.72 10.93
CA PHE A 297 -21.32 3.92 11.03
C PHE A 297 -20.30 4.31 9.95
N TRP A 298 -19.09 3.76 10.04
CA TRP A 298 -18.04 3.99 9.06
C TRP A 298 -17.31 2.71 8.74
N THR A 299 -16.74 2.66 7.53
CA THR A 299 -15.79 1.61 7.14
C THR A 299 -14.49 2.25 6.73
N ILE A 300 -13.37 1.70 7.20
CA ILE A 300 -12.06 2.01 6.65
C ILE A 300 -11.69 0.90 5.67
N ALA A 301 -11.56 1.24 4.39
CA ALA A 301 -11.01 0.35 3.37
C ALA A 301 -9.49 0.57 3.29
N ILE A 302 -8.72 -0.50 3.42
CA ILE A 302 -7.26 -0.49 3.37
C ILE A 302 -6.85 -1.45 2.26
N TRP A 303 -6.32 -0.92 1.17
CA TRP A 303 -5.68 -1.73 0.14
C TRP A 303 -4.17 -1.74 0.37
N THR A 304 -3.60 -2.91 0.58
CA THR A 304 -2.16 -3.11 0.73
C THR A 304 -1.60 -3.91 -0.43
N ASP A 305 -0.41 -3.51 -0.88
CA ASP A 305 0.39 -4.28 -1.85
C ASP A 305 0.85 -5.65 -1.31
N SER A 306 0.76 -5.89 0.00
CA SER A 306 1.17 -7.17 0.60
C SER A 306 0.02 -8.17 0.58
N GLY A 307 0.16 -9.21 -0.25
CA GLY A 307 -0.76 -10.33 -0.34
C GLY A 307 -0.09 -11.62 0.10
N GLU A 308 0.12 -12.54 -0.84
CA GLU A 308 0.87 -13.76 -0.64
C GLU A 308 2.37 -13.49 -0.44
N PRO A 309 3.12 -14.37 0.24
CA PRO A 309 4.56 -14.27 0.35
C PRO A 309 5.25 -14.06 -1.01
N LEU A 310 6.34 -13.29 -1.04
CA LEU A 310 7.03 -12.93 -2.29
C LEU A 310 7.58 -14.12 -3.07
N ASN A 311 7.88 -15.24 -2.40
CA ASN A 311 8.31 -16.47 -3.05
C ASN A 311 7.18 -17.25 -3.73
N LYS A 312 5.93 -16.92 -3.44
CA LYS A 312 4.75 -17.44 -4.13
C LYS A 312 4.16 -16.46 -5.15
N SER A 313 4.55 -15.19 -5.05
CA SER A 313 4.10 -14.12 -5.94
C SER A 313 4.86 -14.11 -7.26
N LYS A 314 4.43 -13.27 -8.20
CA LYS A 314 5.14 -13.00 -9.46
C LYS A 314 6.63 -12.73 -9.25
N ARG A 315 7.44 -13.33 -10.14
CA ARG A 315 8.89 -13.19 -10.16
C ARG A 315 9.33 -11.73 -10.41
N GLY A 316 10.17 -11.22 -9.52
CA GLY A 316 10.89 -9.95 -9.66
C GLY A 316 12.33 -10.07 -9.17
N PRO A 317 13.08 -8.95 -9.06
CA PRO A 317 14.50 -8.96 -8.70
C PRO A 317 14.84 -9.71 -7.41
N TRP A 318 13.94 -9.68 -6.41
CA TRP A 318 14.11 -10.38 -5.14
C TRP A 318 14.17 -11.91 -5.28
N LEU A 319 13.49 -12.50 -6.28
CA LEU A 319 13.54 -13.93 -6.56
C LEU A 319 14.73 -14.30 -7.47
N GLU A 320 15.21 -13.36 -8.28
CA GLU A 320 16.43 -13.56 -9.07
C GLU A 320 17.65 -13.62 -8.17
N ILE A 321 17.68 -12.78 -7.15
CA ILE A 321 18.66 -12.86 -6.05
C ILE A 321 18.70 -14.28 -5.44
N GLU A 322 17.54 -14.85 -5.10
CA GLU A 322 17.46 -16.18 -4.48
C GLU A 322 17.96 -17.29 -5.42
N LYS A 323 17.67 -17.17 -6.72
CA LYS A 323 18.00 -18.21 -7.72
C LYS A 323 19.45 -18.15 -8.21
N VAL A 324 19.94 -16.95 -8.51
CA VAL A 324 21.18 -16.75 -9.27
C VAL A 324 22.36 -16.50 -8.34
N HIS A 325 22.12 -15.87 -7.19
CA HIS A 325 23.20 -15.24 -6.43
C HIS A 325 23.33 -15.72 -4.99
N SER A 326 22.24 -16.11 -4.33
CA SER A 326 22.28 -16.44 -2.91
C SER A 326 21.12 -17.33 -2.47
N SER A 327 21.42 -18.47 -1.85
CA SER A 327 20.40 -19.28 -1.15
C SER A 327 19.91 -18.63 0.16
N THR A 328 20.48 -17.49 0.57
CA THR A 328 20.19 -16.83 1.86
C THR A 328 19.54 -15.45 1.72
N CYS A 329 18.65 -15.29 0.75
CA CYS A 329 17.86 -14.06 0.59
C CYS A 329 16.72 -13.99 1.62
N ARG A 330 16.65 -12.95 2.45
CA ARG A 330 15.53 -12.79 3.38
C ARG A 330 15.17 -11.36 3.70
N ILE A 331 13.91 -11.14 4.04
CA ILE A 331 13.43 -9.87 4.58
C ILE A 331 13.73 -9.80 6.09
N LEU A 332 14.25 -8.67 6.55
CA LEU A 332 14.48 -8.40 7.96
C LEU A 332 13.13 -8.14 8.65
N PRO A 333 12.91 -8.66 9.87
CA PRO A 333 11.71 -8.35 10.63
C PRO A 333 11.69 -6.86 11.00
N LEU A 334 10.49 -6.28 11.06
CA LEU A 334 10.28 -4.91 11.50
C LEU A 334 10.23 -4.88 13.04
N PRO A 335 11.17 -4.20 13.72
CA PRO A 335 11.14 -4.11 15.18
C PRO A 335 10.02 -3.15 15.61
N LEU A 336 8.92 -3.71 16.14
CA LEU A 336 7.85 -2.94 16.76
C LEU A 336 8.03 -2.89 18.27
N HIS A 337 8.04 -1.68 18.84
CA HIS A 337 8.08 -1.52 20.29
C HIS A 337 6.73 -1.92 20.90
N HIS A 338 6.69 -3.00 21.70
CA HIS A 338 5.48 -3.37 22.43
C HIS A 338 5.61 -2.99 23.91
N HIS A 339 4.54 -2.44 24.48
CA HIS A 339 4.46 -2.23 25.92
C HIS A 339 4.41 -3.57 26.65
N ASN A 340 4.92 -3.63 27.89
CA ASN A 340 4.97 -4.86 28.69
C ASN A 340 3.61 -5.57 28.81
N HIS A 341 2.51 -4.83 28.87
CA HIS A 341 1.17 -5.43 28.94
C HIS A 341 0.82 -6.17 27.64
N HIS A 342 1.15 -5.63 26.46
CA HIS A 342 0.96 -6.30 25.17
C HIS A 342 1.79 -7.59 25.08
N VAL A 343 3.06 -7.55 25.49
CA VAL A 343 3.93 -8.74 25.49
C VAL A 343 3.35 -9.85 26.39
N LYS A 344 2.83 -9.48 27.57
CA LYS A 344 2.17 -10.42 28.50
C LYS A 344 0.89 -11.00 27.89
N THR A 345 0.08 -10.19 27.23
CA THR A 345 -1.16 -10.64 26.57
C THR A 345 -0.86 -11.64 25.45
N LEU A 346 0.12 -11.36 24.58
CA LEU A 346 0.55 -12.25 23.50
C LEU A 346 1.06 -13.61 24.02
N ARG A 347 1.71 -13.64 25.18
CA ARG A 347 2.13 -14.90 25.82
C ARG A 347 0.93 -15.71 26.32
N SER A 348 -0.09 -15.04 26.84
CA SER A 348 -1.30 -15.69 27.38
C SER A 348 -2.20 -16.27 26.29
N THR A 349 -2.30 -15.63 25.13
CA THR A 349 -3.08 -16.13 23.98
C THR A 349 -2.44 -17.38 23.37
N ARG A 350 -1.11 -17.39 23.18
CA ARG A 350 -0.38 -18.59 22.71
C ARG A 350 -0.50 -19.81 23.64
N ALA A 351 -0.63 -19.60 24.95
CA ALA A 351 -0.85 -20.69 25.90
C ALA A 351 -2.26 -21.31 25.78
N ARG A 352 -3.26 -20.52 25.34
CA ARG A 352 -4.64 -20.99 25.14
C ARG A 352 -4.86 -21.66 23.79
N ASP A 353 -4.25 -21.16 22.72
CA ASP A 353 -4.40 -21.72 21.37
C ASP A 353 -3.79 -23.12 21.22
N ARG A 354 -2.82 -23.49 22.06
CA ARG A 354 -2.34 -24.89 22.13
C ARG A 354 -3.39 -25.88 22.65
N SER A 355 -4.50 -25.42 23.23
CA SER A 355 -5.55 -26.29 23.79
C SER A 355 -6.79 -26.45 22.91
N THR A 356 -6.96 -25.66 21.84
CA THR A 356 -8.15 -25.73 20.99
C THR A 356 -7.80 -25.81 19.51
N ASN A 357 -7.94 -27.01 18.94
CA ASN A 357 -7.89 -27.32 17.51
C ASN A 357 -8.79 -26.38 16.69
N GLY A 358 -8.32 -25.88 15.54
CA GLY A 358 -9.19 -25.46 14.45
C GLY A 358 -8.69 -24.37 13.49
N LEU A 359 -7.92 -23.37 13.94
CA LEU A 359 -7.43 -22.30 13.05
C LEU A 359 -5.95 -22.50 12.76
N ARG A 360 -5.67 -23.04 11.57
CA ARG A 360 -4.32 -23.33 11.09
C ARG A 360 -3.64 -22.02 10.67
N MET A 361 -3.05 -21.31 11.64
CA MET A 361 -2.03 -20.30 11.34
C MET A 361 -0.85 -20.99 10.63
N PRO A 362 -0.23 -20.38 9.60
CA PRO A 362 1.02 -20.88 9.07
C PRO A 362 2.09 -20.78 10.18
N SER A 363 2.45 -21.93 10.72
CA SER A 363 3.39 -22.04 11.83
C SER A 363 4.81 -21.72 11.35
N ILE A 364 5.31 -20.53 11.69
CA ILE A 364 6.75 -20.25 11.64
C ILE A 364 7.39 -20.80 12.91
N GLY A 365 8.34 -21.73 12.74
CA GLY A 365 9.05 -22.43 13.80
C GLY A 365 9.63 -21.48 14.85
N SER A 366 9.39 -21.80 16.11
CA SER A 366 9.84 -21.01 17.27
C SER A 366 10.87 -21.79 18.07
N ASP A 367 12.14 -21.66 17.67
CA ASP A 367 13.27 -21.90 18.57
C ASP A 367 14.39 -20.87 18.31
N PRO A 368 14.58 -19.86 19.19
CA PRO A 368 15.63 -18.86 19.03
C PRO A 368 17.04 -19.32 19.41
N ASN A 369 17.24 -20.58 19.84
CA ASN A 369 18.54 -21.06 20.35
C ASN A 369 19.29 -22.06 19.45
N SER A 370 18.84 -22.32 18.22
CA SER A 370 19.56 -23.19 17.28
C SER A 370 20.46 -22.41 16.31
N LEU A 371 21.46 -21.72 16.83
CA LEU A 371 22.63 -21.25 16.06
C LEU A 371 23.90 -21.85 16.67
N ARG A 372 24.11 -23.16 16.44
CA ARG A 372 25.44 -23.76 16.55
C ARG A 372 26.06 -23.79 15.16
N VAL A 373 27.13 -23.03 14.98
CA VAL A 373 28.00 -23.07 13.81
C VAL A 373 28.58 -24.49 13.68
N PRO A 374 28.53 -25.14 12.50
CA PRO A 374 29.20 -26.43 12.32
C PRO A 374 30.71 -26.19 12.30
N SER A 375 31.41 -26.78 13.25
CA SER A 375 32.86 -26.91 13.18
C SER A 375 33.19 -27.92 12.08
N ILE A 376 33.92 -27.48 11.05
CA ILE A 376 34.41 -28.33 9.96
C ILE A 376 35.49 -29.25 10.52
N GLY A 377 35.09 -30.45 10.95
CA GLY A 377 35.96 -31.60 11.18
C GLY A 377 35.92 -32.51 9.96
N LYS A 378 37.07 -32.69 9.30
CA LYS A 378 37.25 -33.66 8.22
C LYS A 378 37.37 -35.06 8.82
N ASP A 379 36.39 -35.92 8.58
CA ASP A 379 36.56 -37.37 8.71
C ASP A 379 36.26 -38.05 7.37
N PRO A 380 37.23 -38.81 6.79
CA PRO A 380 37.00 -39.62 5.61
C PRO A 380 36.84 -41.07 6.06
N ASN A 381 35.61 -41.55 6.27
CA ASN A 381 35.26 -42.95 5.99
C ASN A 381 33.76 -43.18 6.07
N GLY A 382 33.26 -43.88 5.06
CA GLY A 382 31.84 -44.06 4.82
C GLY A 382 31.13 -44.97 5.82
N SER A 383 29.88 -44.64 6.08
CA SER A 383 28.86 -45.60 6.48
C SER A 383 27.50 -45.15 5.96
N LYS A 384 26.75 -46.09 5.40
CA LYS A 384 25.38 -45.92 4.91
C LYS A 384 24.43 -46.04 6.10
N HIS A 385 23.74 -44.96 6.49
CA HIS A 385 22.58 -45.01 7.38
C HIS A 385 21.37 -44.28 6.77
N PRO A 386 20.14 -44.72 7.13
CA PRO A 386 18.91 -44.37 6.42
C PRO A 386 18.31 -43.06 6.93
N HIS A 387 17.77 -42.27 5.96
CA HIS A 387 16.74 -41.23 6.11
C HIS A 387 16.70 -40.53 7.48
N GLU A 388 17.66 -39.62 7.70
CA GLU A 388 17.56 -38.62 8.77
C GLU A 388 16.43 -37.63 8.44
N ASP A 389 15.60 -37.39 9.46
CA ASP A 389 14.55 -36.39 9.51
C ASP A 389 15.08 -35.03 9.03
N ILE A 390 14.53 -34.56 7.91
CA ILE A 390 14.80 -33.22 7.39
C ILE A 390 14.39 -32.23 8.50
N PRO A 391 15.31 -31.40 9.03
CA PRO A 391 14.98 -30.44 10.07
C PRO A 391 13.85 -29.52 9.59
N PRO A 392 13.00 -29.02 10.51
CA PRO A 392 11.83 -28.23 10.16
C PRO A 392 12.22 -27.16 9.15
N THR A 393 11.58 -27.23 7.97
CA THR A 393 11.79 -26.35 6.82
C THR A 393 12.13 -24.95 7.30
N LEU A 394 13.33 -24.46 6.97
CA LEU A 394 13.73 -23.09 7.28
C LEU A 394 12.59 -22.13 6.92
N PRO A 395 12.34 -21.08 7.71
CA PRO A 395 11.37 -20.04 7.35
C PRO A 395 11.58 -19.67 5.88
N THR A 396 10.54 -19.83 5.06
CA THR A 396 10.58 -19.50 3.62
C THR A 396 11.25 -18.15 3.44
N ALA A 397 12.36 -18.15 2.71
CA ALA A 397 13.39 -17.11 2.77
C ALA A 397 12.79 -15.70 2.56
N LEU A 398 11.75 -15.58 1.75
CA LEU A 398 11.08 -14.33 1.41
C LEU A 398 9.67 -14.15 2.00
N ALA A 399 9.39 -14.78 3.15
CA ALA A 399 8.17 -14.49 3.89
C ALA A 399 8.16 -13.04 4.38
N GLN A 400 7.24 -12.23 3.85
CA GLN A 400 7.07 -10.85 4.27
C GLN A 400 6.23 -10.78 5.54
N THR A 401 6.75 -10.12 6.57
CA THR A 401 5.99 -9.83 7.80
C THR A 401 4.70 -9.05 7.50
N LEU A 402 4.69 -8.25 6.42
CA LEU A 402 3.53 -7.47 5.99
C LEU A 402 2.33 -8.31 5.53
N SER A 403 2.54 -9.56 5.11
CA SER A 403 1.42 -10.46 4.76
C SER A 403 0.52 -10.78 5.96
N PHE A 404 1.05 -10.61 7.19
CA PHE A 404 0.32 -10.76 8.44
C PHE A 404 -0.40 -9.48 8.90
N LEU A 405 -0.20 -8.35 8.20
CA LEU A 405 -0.80 -7.07 8.57
C LEU A 405 -2.31 -7.18 8.80
N PRO A 406 -3.11 -7.77 7.88
CA PRO A 406 -4.56 -7.87 8.08
C PRO A 406 -4.94 -8.73 9.29
N TYR A 407 -4.06 -9.57 9.80
CA TYR A 407 -4.37 -10.52 10.87
C TYR A 407 -3.92 -10.05 12.25
N GLU A 408 -2.83 -9.30 12.31
CA GLU A 408 -2.18 -8.99 13.58
C GLU A 408 -2.36 -7.53 14.03
N ILE A 409 -2.65 -6.61 13.11
CA ILE A 409 -2.55 -5.17 13.37
C ILE A 409 -3.53 -4.66 14.44
N TYR A 410 -4.68 -5.34 14.60
CA TYR A 410 -5.70 -4.98 15.57
C TYR A 410 -5.59 -5.72 16.91
N ASN A 411 -4.68 -6.69 17.06
CA ASN A 411 -4.51 -7.44 18.31
C ASN A 411 -4.06 -6.55 19.48
N SER A 412 -3.38 -5.44 19.18
CA SER A 412 -2.93 -4.45 20.17
C SER A 412 -3.68 -3.12 20.10
N THR A 413 -4.79 -3.05 19.38
CA THR A 413 -5.59 -1.82 19.26
C THR A 413 -6.60 -1.75 20.39
N ASP A 414 -6.73 -0.59 21.05
CA ASP A 414 -7.87 -0.35 21.93
C ASP A 414 -9.15 -0.21 21.09
N HIS A 415 -9.89 -1.30 20.96
CA HIS A 415 -11.14 -1.35 20.20
C HIS A 415 -12.20 -0.37 20.72
N THR A 416 -12.14 0.01 22.00
CA THR A 416 -13.08 0.97 22.59
C THR A 416 -12.90 2.36 21.98
N ILE A 417 -11.64 2.77 21.80
CA ILE A 417 -11.27 4.04 21.17
C ILE A 417 -11.39 3.92 19.66
N ALA A 418 -10.88 2.85 19.07
CA ALA A 418 -10.90 2.63 17.62
C ALA A 418 -12.32 2.61 17.06
N ARG A 419 -13.31 2.13 17.82
CA ARG A 419 -14.72 2.20 17.43
C ARG A 419 -15.25 3.63 17.37
N LYS A 420 -14.80 4.51 18.26
CA LYS A 420 -15.29 5.90 18.36
C LYS A 420 -14.58 6.83 17.38
N ILE A 421 -13.29 6.60 17.15
CA ILE A 421 -12.43 7.50 16.38
C ILE A 421 -11.82 6.70 15.22
N PRO A 422 -12.34 6.83 13.99
CA PRO A 422 -11.84 6.09 12.83
C PRO A 422 -10.33 6.24 12.65
N PHE A 423 -9.82 7.47 12.81
CA PHE A 423 -8.40 7.75 12.67
C PHE A 423 -7.53 7.00 13.70
N TYR A 424 -8.04 6.72 14.91
CA TYR A 424 -7.32 5.92 15.91
C TYR A 424 -7.25 4.44 15.52
N ALA A 425 -8.20 3.92 14.75
CA ALA A 425 -8.11 2.54 14.23
C ALA A 425 -6.84 2.33 13.39
N LEU A 426 -6.33 3.38 12.75
CA LEU A 426 -5.09 3.36 11.96
C LEU A 426 -3.81 3.45 12.79
N HIS A 427 -3.90 3.62 14.12
CA HIS A 427 -2.75 3.89 14.98
C HIS A 427 -1.60 2.89 14.80
N ASN A 428 -1.91 1.58 14.79
CA ASN A 428 -0.86 0.57 14.65
C ASN A 428 -0.28 0.52 13.22
N ILE A 429 -1.04 0.94 12.19
CA ILE A 429 -0.54 1.06 10.82
C ILE A 429 0.49 2.19 10.74
N PHE A 430 0.20 3.36 11.31
CA PHE A 430 1.17 4.45 11.38
C PHE A 430 2.44 4.07 12.14
N ARG A 431 2.30 3.29 13.23
CA ARG A 431 3.45 2.77 13.97
C ARG A 431 4.29 1.81 13.15
N LEU A 432 3.66 0.96 12.34
CA LEU A 432 4.35 0.06 11.43
C LEU A 432 5.13 0.81 10.36
N VAL A 433 4.49 1.79 9.72
CA VAL A 433 5.12 2.66 8.71
C VAL A 433 6.30 3.44 9.31
N ALA A 434 6.13 4.01 10.50
CA ALA A 434 7.22 4.71 11.20
C ALA A 434 8.39 3.77 11.53
N ALA A 435 8.10 2.53 11.94
CA ALA A 435 9.14 1.55 12.24
C ALA A 435 9.89 1.09 10.99
N SER A 436 9.21 0.90 9.85
CA SER A 436 9.87 0.59 8.58
C SER A 436 10.75 1.72 8.09
N GLU A 437 10.28 2.96 8.17
CA GLU A 437 11.07 4.13 7.78
C GLU A 437 12.28 4.31 8.69
N HIS A 438 12.11 4.11 10.00
CA HIS A 438 13.24 4.18 10.94
C HIS A 438 14.29 3.09 10.65
N GLN A 439 13.87 1.84 10.41
CA GLN A 439 14.79 0.77 10.04
C GLN A 439 15.55 1.08 8.74
N PHE A 440 14.85 1.60 7.74
CA PHE A 440 15.44 2.01 6.48
C PHE A 440 16.45 3.16 6.65
N LEU A 441 16.11 4.20 7.39
CA LEU A 441 17.01 5.33 7.64
C LEU A 441 18.27 4.93 8.40
N ASN A 442 18.16 4.01 9.38
CA ASN A 442 19.32 3.47 10.08
C ASN A 442 20.25 2.69 9.12
N LEU A 443 19.70 1.94 8.17
CA LEU A 443 20.48 1.29 7.12
C LEU A 443 21.21 2.35 6.27
N MET A 444 20.50 3.37 5.79
CA MET A 444 21.09 4.41 4.94
C MET A 444 22.20 5.18 5.67
N GLU A 445 22.00 5.52 6.94
CA GLU A 445 23.03 6.15 7.77
C GLU A 445 24.29 5.27 7.86
N GLN A 446 24.12 3.98 8.15
CA GLN A 446 25.24 3.05 8.20
C GLN A 446 25.98 2.99 6.86
N LYS A 447 25.27 2.90 5.74
CA LYS A 447 25.89 2.82 4.40
C LYS A 447 26.68 4.08 4.06
N ILE A 448 26.15 5.25 4.39
CA ILE A 448 26.85 6.52 4.19
C ILE A 448 28.13 6.57 5.03
N GLN A 449 28.09 6.09 6.28
CA GLN A 449 29.27 6.02 7.14
C GLN A 449 30.32 5.03 6.60
N ASP A 450 29.89 3.87 6.10
CA ASP A 450 30.78 2.85 5.54
C ASP A 450 31.53 3.39 4.30
N VAL A 451 30.83 4.10 3.41
CA VAL A 451 31.45 4.75 2.25
C VAL A 451 32.44 5.84 2.67
N GLY A 452 32.12 6.62 3.72
CA GLY A 452 33.01 7.67 4.22
C GLY A 452 34.28 7.16 4.93
N ARG A 453 34.27 5.94 5.46
CA ARG A 453 35.43 5.32 6.13
C ARG A 453 36.35 4.54 5.18
N SER A 454 35.87 4.24 3.99
CA SER A 454 36.61 3.42 3.04
C SER A 454 37.78 4.24 2.48
N ASP A 455 38.98 3.97 2.98
CA ASP A 455 40.25 4.62 2.59
C ASP A 455 40.70 4.11 1.21
N HIS A 456 39.87 4.37 0.19
CA HIS A 456 40.10 3.92 -1.17
C HIS A 456 40.96 4.95 -1.91
N GLY A 457 42.27 4.78 -1.80
CA GLY A 457 43.29 5.61 -2.44
C GLY A 457 43.28 5.63 -3.98
N GLU A 458 42.38 4.90 -4.65
CA GLU A 458 42.27 4.94 -6.12
C GLU A 458 40.82 5.06 -6.66
N ASP A 459 39.76 5.03 -5.84
CA ASP A 459 38.38 4.96 -6.35
C ASP A 459 37.38 5.96 -5.75
N HIS A 460 37.81 7.22 -5.67
CA HIS A 460 36.97 8.33 -5.20
C HIS A 460 35.74 8.60 -6.09
N ARG A 461 35.81 8.28 -7.39
CA ARG A 461 34.69 8.54 -8.32
C ARG A 461 33.50 7.64 -8.04
N ASP A 462 33.76 6.37 -7.77
CA ASP A 462 32.70 5.41 -7.45
C ASP A 462 32.02 5.78 -6.13
N SER A 463 32.81 6.16 -5.12
CA SER A 463 32.29 6.63 -3.81
C SER A 463 31.33 7.82 -3.93
N ILE A 464 31.63 8.79 -4.81
CA ILE A 464 30.75 9.93 -5.05
C ILE A 464 29.45 9.49 -5.73
N SER A 465 29.52 8.59 -6.72
CA SER A 465 28.34 8.08 -7.40
C SER A 465 27.41 7.32 -6.45
N GLU A 466 27.98 6.55 -5.50
CA GLU A 466 27.25 5.86 -4.44
C GLU A 466 26.54 6.84 -3.51
N ILE A 467 27.21 7.90 -3.08
CA ILE A 467 26.60 8.96 -2.25
C ILE A 467 25.44 9.63 -2.97
N PHE A 468 25.57 9.92 -4.28
CA PHE A 468 24.48 10.50 -5.05
C PHE A 468 23.29 9.55 -5.19
N ALA A 469 23.54 8.26 -5.42
CA ALA A 469 22.49 7.24 -5.48
C ALA A 469 21.74 7.15 -4.14
N MET A 470 22.47 7.05 -3.03
CA MET A 470 21.87 7.03 -1.68
C MET A 470 21.10 8.31 -1.37
N LYS A 471 21.64 9.49 -1.71
CA LYS A 471 20.96 10.78 -1.52
C LYS A 471 19.63 10.82 -2.27
N LYS A 472 19.60 10.36 -3.53
CA LYS A 472 18.38 10.32 -4.34
C LYS A 472 17.29 9.50 -3.65
N VAL A 473 17.62 8.32 -3.14
CA VAL A 473 16.66 7.47 -2.42
C VAL A 473 16.17 8.17 -1.15
N VAL A 474 17.07 8.71 -0.33
CA VAL A 474 16.70 9.42 0.92
C VAL A 474 15.80 10.64 0.64
N ASP A 475 16.08 11.42 -0.41
CA ASP A 475 15.24 12.56 -0.77
C ASP A 475 13.82 12.15 -1.22
N THR A 476 13.69 11.01 -1.92
CA THR A 476 12.38 10.44 -2.24
C THR A 476 11.59 10.11 -0.97
N HIS A 477 12.19 9.39 -0.03
CA HIS A 477 11.56 9.05 1.26
C HIS A 477 11.18 10.31 2.05
N LYS A 478 12.08 11.29 2.12
CA LYS A 478 11.84 12.57 2.78
C LYS A 478 10.62 13.30 2.22
N THR A 479 10.40 13.23 0.91
CA THR A 479 9.24 13.86 0.25
C THR A 479 7.95 13.15 0.65
N ARG A 480 7.90 11.81 0.56
CA ARG A 480 6.74 11.00 0.96
C ARG A 480 6.41 11.10 2.45
N LEU A 481 7.42 11.19 3.31
CA LEU A 481 7.24 11.38 4.75
C LEU A 481 6.58 12.73 5.07
N ARG A 482 6.91 13.79 4.33
CA ARG A 482 6.24 15.09 4.48
C ARG A 482 4.77 15.01 4.09
N GLU A 483 4.48 14.40 2.95
CA GLU A 483 3.09 14.18 2.49
C GLU A 483 2.29 13.36 3.53
N SER A 484 2.89 12.28 4.05
CA SER A 484 2.27 11.44 5.09
C SER A 484 2.05 12.21 6.39
N LEU A 485 2.99 13.08 6.76
CA LEU A 485 2.89 13.91 7.96
C LEU A 485 1.78 14.95 7.83
N GLU A 486 1.70 15.66 6.70
CA GLU A 486 0.64 16.64 6.42
C GLU A 486 -0.75 16.01 6.55
N VAL A 487 -0.94 14.82 5.97
CA VAL A 487 -2.21 14.07 6.08
C VAL A 487 -2.48 13.63 7.52
N THR A 488 -1.44 13.22 8.26
CA THR A 488 -1.57 12.77 9.65
C THR A 488 -1.90 13.94 10.59
N GLU A 489 -1.27 15.10 10.40
CA GLU A 489 -1.54 16.34 11.14
C GLU A 489 -2.95 16.86 10.86
N ALA A 490 -3.40 16.73 9.60
CA ALA A 490 -4.79 17.00 9.20
C ALA A 490 -5.79 15.94 9.68
N ARG A 491 -5.33 14.87 10.36
CA ARG A 491 -6.10 13.71 10.82
C ARG A 491 -6.91 13.04 9.70
N GLY A 492 -6.32 12.94 8.51
CA GLY A 492 -6.96 12.38 7.32
C GLY A 492 -7.83 13.35 6.53
N GLY A 493 -8.15 14.54 7.07
CA GLY A 493 -8.96 15.56 6.42
C GLY A 493 -10.27 15.90 7.14
N PRO A 494 -11.11 16.80 6.58
CA PRO A 494 -12.37 17.23 7.19
C PRO A 494 -13.33 16.08 7.52
N VAL A 495 -13.55 15.16 6.58
CA VAL A 495 -14.51 14.05 6.74
C VAL A 495 -14.15 13.14 7.92
N TRP A 496 -12.86 12.86 8.11
CA TRP A 496 -12.36 12.07 9.24
C TRP A 496 -12.63 12.74 10.60
N ARG A 497 -12.60 14.08 10.65
CA ARG A 497 -12.86 14.87 11.86
C ARG A 497 -14.36 14.99 12.14
N ASP A 498 -15.17 15.19 11.11
CA ASP A 498 -16.61 15.38 11.27
C ASP A 498 -17.27 14.13 11.86
N LEU A 499 -16.86 12.94 11.42
CA LEU A 499 -17.33 11.66 11.98
C LEU A 499 -16.92 11.46 13.45
N ALA A 500 -15.75 11.93 13.85
CA ALA A 500 -15.32 11.85 15.25
C ALA A 500 -16.18 12.75 16.16
N THR A 501 -16.74 13.83 15.60
CA THR A 501 -17.53 14.81 16.34
C THR A 501 -19.00 14.38 16.42
N SER A 502 -19.55 13.83 15.33
CA SER A 502 -20.93 13.32 15.26
C SER A 502 -21.14 12.02 16.02
N ALA A 503 -20.09 11.22 16.24
CA ALA A 503 -20.15 10.00 17.06
C ALA A 503 -20.31 10.26 18.57
N THR A 504 -20.39 11.52 19.01
CA THR A 504 -20.83 11.85 20.37
C THR A 504 -22.30 11.43 20.46
N PRO A 505 -22.66 10.41 21.27
CA PRO A 505 -24.03 9.98 21.36
C PRO A 505 -24.88 11.18 21.73
N ALA A 506 -25.91 11.49 20.93
CA ALA A 506 -27.08 12.17 21.46
C ALA A 506 -27.42 11.42 22.74
N ALA A 507 -27.26 12.10 23.87
CA ALA A 507 -27.27 11.51 25.20
C ALA A 507 -28.29 10.37 25.20
N GLU A 508 -27.81 9.13 25.42
CA GLU A 508 -28.69 8.01 25.73
C GLU A 508 -29.64 8.58 26.77
N THR A 509 -30.88 8.82 26.35
CA THR A 509 -31.94 9.33 27.20
C THR A 509 -32.05 8.29 28.27
N SER A 510 -31.41 8.58 29.39
CA SER A 510 -31.54 7.86 30.63
C SER A 510 -33.03 7.67 30.83
N ASP A 511 -33.49 6.42 30.81
CA ASP A 511 -34.83 6.10 31.23
C ASP A 511 -35.06 6.85 32.56
N PRO A 512 -36.16 7.61 32.68
CA PRO A 512 -36.48 8.27 33.94
C PRO A 512 -36.49 7.20 35.04
N PRO A 513 -35.90 7.47 36.22
CA PRO A 513 -35.87 6.51 37.30
C PRO A 513 -37.29 6.06 37.58
N SER A 514 -37.53 4.75 37.48
CA SER A 514 -38.81 4.14 37.80
C SER A 514 -39.13 4.45 39.25
N THR A 515 -40.12 5.33 39.46
CA THR A 515 -40.73 5.59 40.75
C THR A 515 -41.58 4.38 41.16
N GLN A 516 -40.94 3.30 41.61
CA GLN A 516 -41.56 2.28 42.44
C GLN A 516 -40.57 1.86 43.52
N ASP A 517 -41.08 1.89 44.75
CA ASP A 517 -40.50 1.46 46.04
C ASP A 517 -39.55 2.43 46.75
N LEU A 518 -40.12 3.49 47.35
CA LEU A 518 -40.34 3.60 48.81
C LEU A 518 -41.10 4.89 49.18
#